data_AF-A0A960JKX7-F1
#
_entry.id   AF-A0A960JKX7-F1
#
_cell.length_a   1.000
_cell.length_b   1.000
_cell.length_c   1.000
_cell.angle_alpha   90.00
_cell.angle_beta   90.00
_cell.angle_gamma   90.00
#
_symmetry.space_group_name_H-M   'P 1'
#
loop_
_entity.id
_entity.type
_entity.pdbx_description
1 polymer ?
#
loop_
_entity_poly.entity_id
_entity_poly.type
_entity_poly.pdbx_seq_one_letter_code
_entity_poly.pdbx_strand_id
1 'polypeptide(L)'
;MSKSQFGKRLKAAFGGATNQEIADVLGVSAPAVQNYVSGRVPDGDKLRTIAAVTKCDLHWLLTGDGDMHPKAREPDFFASV
;
A
#
# COMPACT_ATOMS: atom_id res chain seq x y z
N MET A 1 -10.27 5.56 -19.65
CA MET A 1 -9.71 5.99 -18.35
C MET A 1 -8.48 5.16 -18.03
N SER A 2 -7.28 5.73 -18.16
CA SER A 2 -6.04 5.05 -17.76
C SER A 2 -6.02 4.95 -16.23
N LYS A 3 -6.46 3.80 -15.70
CA LYS A 3 -6.31 3.47 -14.28
C LYS A 3 -4.82 3.50 -13.95
N SER A 4 -4.41 4.40 -13.07
CA SER A 4 -3.03 4.53 -12.61
C SER A 4 -2.54 3.24 -11.94
N GLN A 5 -1.30 2.86 -12.23
CA GLN A 5 -0.73 1.58 -11.78
C GLN A 5 -0.67 1.49 -10.24
N PHE A 6 -0.39 2.61 -9.57
CA PHE A 6 -0.46 2.72 -8.11
C PHE A 6 -1.86 2.40 -7.57
N GLY A 7 -2.91 3.01 -8.14
CA GLY A 7 -4.28 2.81 -7.69
C GLY A 7 -4.76 1.36 -7.80
N LYS A 8 -4.30 0.64 -8.84
CA LYS A 8 -4.57 -0.80 -8.99
C LYS A 8 -3.90 -1.62 -7.88
N ARG A 9 -2.63 -1.32 -7.56
CA ARG A 9 -1.88 -2.01 -6.51
C ARG A 9 -2.45 -1.71 -5.13
N LEU A 10 -2.85 -0.46 -4.88
CA LEU A 10 -3.54 -0.06 -3.66
C LEU A 10 -4.82 -0.90 -3.46
N LYS A 11 -5.67 -0.97 -4.49
CA LYS A 11 -6.88 -1.82 -4.47
C LYS A 11 -6.56 -3.30 -4.24
N ALA A 12 -5.50 -3.81 -4.88
CA ALA A 12 -5.07 -5.19 -4.70
C ALA A 12 -4.55 -5.47 -3.28
N ALA A 13 -3.80 -4.54 -2.68
CA ALA A 13 -3.30 -4.63 -1.32
C ALA A 13 -4.41 -4.68 -0.26
N PHE A 14 -5.51 -3.97 -0.52
CA PHE A 14 -6.72 -4.01 0.30
C PHE A 14 -7.69 -5.14 -0.08
N GLY A 15 -7.29 -6.10 -0.92
CA GLY A 15 -8.13 -7.26 -1.26
C GLY A 15 -9.44 -6.90 -1.99
N GLY A 16 -9.47 -5.79 -2.72
CA GLY A 16 -10.68 -5.34 -3.43
C GLY A 16 -11.65 -4.51 -2.59
N ALA A 17 -11.26 -4.04 -1.41
CA ALA A 17 -12.07 -3.16 -0.57
C ALA A 17 -12.60 -1.92 -1.32
N THR A 18 -13.75 -1.43 -0.87
CA THR A 18 -14.37 -0.21 -1.39
C THR A 18 -13.55 1.02 -1.03
N ASN A 19 -13.72 2.11 -1.79
CA ASN A 19 -13.00 3.36 -1.49
C ASN A 19 -13.35 3.91 -0.10
N GLN A 20 -14.55 3.60 0.38
CA GLN A 20 -15.05 4.05 1.67
C GLN A 20 -14.42 3.25 2.83
N GLU A 21 -14.27 1.93 2.69
CA GLU A 21 -13.53 1.12 3.66
C GLU A 21 -12.07 1.52 3.75
N ILE A 22 -11.42 1.74 2.61
CA ILE A 22 -10.03 2.22 2.58
C ILE A 22 -9.92 3.61 3.25
N ALA A 23 -10.94 4.46 3.07
CA ALA A 23 -10.97 5.79 3.66
C ALA A 23 -11.08 5.73 5.19
N ASP A 24 -11.97 4.86 5.70
CA ASP A 24 -12.16 4.62 7.13
C ASP A 24 -10.88 4.11 7.80
N VAL A 25 -10.26 3.09 7.18
CA VAL A 25 -9.01 2.49 7.65
C VAL A 25 -7.85 3.48 7.68
N LEU A 26 -7.77 4.36 6.67
CA LEU A 26 -6.70 5.36 6.56
C LEU A 26 -6.99 6.65 7.34
N GLY A 27 -8.20 6.80 7.88
CA GLY A 27 -8.65 8.04 8.52
C GLY A 27 -8.67 9.23 7.56
N VAL A 28 -8.98 9.00 6.28
CA VAL A 28 -9.05 10.03 5.24
C VAL A 28 -10.46 10.08 4.64
N SER A 29 -10.75 11.10 3.84
CA SER A 29 -12.02 11.21 3.14
C SER A 29 -12.07 10.28 1.91
N ALA A 30 -13.25 9.75 1.56
CA ALA A 30 -13.43 8.95 0.33
C ALA A 30 -12.91 9.63 -0.96
N PRO A 31 -13.03 10.97 -1.15
CA PRO A 31 -12.40 11.66 -2.28
C PRO A 31 -10.87 11.58 -2.28
N ALA A 32 -10.23 11.56 -1.11
CA ALA A 32 -8.78 11.39 -1.00
C ALA A 32 -8.36 10.01 -1.53
N VAL A 33 -9.09 8.96 -1.14
CA VAL A 33 -8.87 7.61 -1.69
C VAL A 33 -9.11 7.56 -3.19
N GLN A 34 -10.15 8.23 -3.69
CA GLN A 34 -10.39 8.30 -5.12
C GLN A 34 -9.23 8.98 -5.87
N ASN A 35 -8.65 10.04 -5.31
CA ASN A 35 -7.43 10.64 -5.86
C ASN A 35 -6.28 9.64 -5.88
N TYR A 36 -6.10 8.85 -4.81
CA TYR A 36 -5.07 7.82 -4.75
C TYR A 36 -5.25 6.75 -5.81
N VAL A 37 -6.47 6.24 -5.97
CA VAL A 37 -6.83 5.26 -7.00
C VAL A 37 -6.65 5.85 -8.41
N SER A 38 -6.84 7.17 -8.56
CA SER A 38 -6.63 7.88 -9.82
C SER A 38 -5.14 8.13 -10.12
N GLY A 39 -4.22 7.83 -9.19
CA GLY A 39 -2.76 7.90 -9.39
C GLY A 39 -2.05 8.97 -8.57
N ARG A 40 -2.76 9.66 -7.68
CA ARG A 40 -2.11 10.57 -6.74
C ARG A 40 -1.40 9.74 -5.67
N VAL A 41 -0.10 9.95 -5.51
CA VAL A 41 0.64 9.30 -4.43
C VAL A 41 0.38 10.07 -3.13
N PRO A 42 -0.06 9.40 -2.04
CA PRO A 42 -0.22 10.03 -0.74
C PRO A 42 1.12 10.42 -0.11
N ASP A 43 1.08 11.26 0.92
CA ASP A 43 2.28 11.61 1.69
C ASP A 43 2.90 10.39 2.38
N GLY A 44 4.20 10.49 2.68
CA GLY A 44 5.00 9.40 3.26
C GLY A 44 4.41 8.81 4.54
N ASP A 45 3.72 9.63 5.35
CA ASP A 45 3.01 9.17 6.55
C ASP A 45 1.88 8.19 6.23
N LYS A 46 1.01 8.57 5.29
CA LYS A 46 -0.14 7.77 4.85
C LYS A 46 0.33 6.52 4.10
N LEU A 47 1.40 6.63 3.32
CA LEU A 47 2.05 5.49 2.68
C LEU A 47 2.52 4.45 3.71
N ARG A 48 3.15 4.88 4.80
CA ARG A 48 3.53 3.97 5.90
C ARG A 48 2.32 3.35 6.56
N THR A 49 1.25 4.11 6.79
CA THR A 49 -0.02 3.56 7.31
C THR A 49 -0.58 2.48 6.38
N ILE A 50 -0.63 2.74 5.07
CA ILE A 50 -1.12 1.77 4.08
C ILE A 50 -0.30 0.49 4.15
N ALA A 51 1.04 0.60 4.09
CA ALA A 51 1.94 -0.55 4.16
C ALA A 51 1.77 -1.33 5.47
N ALA A 52 1.62 -0.62 6.61
CA ALA A 52 1.42 -1.24 7.91
C ALA A 52 0.10 -2.01 8.01
N VAL A 53 -1.00 -1.43 7.49
CA VAL A 53 -2.33 -2.05 7.53
C VAL A 53 -2.43 -3.21 6.54
N THR A 54 -1.98 -3.01 5.30
CA THR A 54 -2.06 -4.04 4.25
C THR A 54 -0.97 -5.10 4.36
N LYS A 55 0.02 -4.90 5.27
CA LYS A 55 1.22 -5.75 5.40
C LYS A 55 1.95 -5.91 4.05
N CYS A 56 1.81 -4.92 3.18
CA CYS A 56 2.44 -4.91 1.87
C CYS A 56 3.73 -4.09 1.89
N ASP A 57 4.65 -4.44 1.00
CA ASP A 57 5.89 -3.72 0.84
C ASP A 57 5.63 -2.35 0.19
N LEU A 58 6.21 -1.30 0.79
CA LEU A 58 6.04 0.07 0.30
C LEU A 58 6.69 0.29 -1.07
N HIS A 59 7.83 -0.37 -1.32
CA HIS A 59 8.50 -0.34 -2.62
C HIS A 59 7.59 -0.95 -3.67
N TRP A 60 7.07 -2.16 -3.43
CA TRP A 60 6.12 -2.81 -4.34
C TRP A 60 4.88 -1.95 -4.59
N LEU A 61 4.33 -1.31 -3.57
CA LEU A 61 3.15 -0.46 -3.74
C LEU A 61 3.41 0.71 -4.71
N LEU A 62 4.58 1.34 -4.62
CA LEU A 62 4.98 2.50 -5.42
C LEU A 62 5.47 2.11 -6.82
N THR A 63 6.45 1.21 -6.90
CA THR A 63 7.12 0.83 -8.16
C THR A 63 6.39 -0.32 -8.85
N GLY A 64 5.81 -1.24 -8.08
CA GLY A 64 5.32 -2.54 -8.54
C GLY A 64 6.40 -3.58 -8.74
N ASP A 65 7.62 -3.26 -8.30
CA ASP A 65 8.78 -4.14 -8.38
C ASP A 65 8.92 -4.92 -7.07
N GLY A 66 9.40 -6.16 -7.16
CA GLY A 66 9.55 -7.05 -6.00
C GLY A 66 8.28 -7.80 -5.58
N ASP A 67 8.30 -8.33 -4.35
CA ASP A 67 7.20 -9.08 -3.77
C ASP A 67 6.20 -8.15 -3.05
N MET A 68 4.90 -8.42 -3.20
CA MET A 68 3.82 -7.67 -2.56
C MET A 68 3.91 -7.72 -1.04
N HIS A 69 4.25 -8.88 -0.49
CA HIS A 69 4.51 -9.05 0.92
C HIS A 69 6.01 -9.15 1.09
N PRO A 70 6.61 -8.33 1.98
CA PRO A 70 8.01 -8.55 2.33
C PRO A 70 8.07 -9.98 2.87
N LYS A 71 8.74 -10.86 2.12
CA LYS A 71 9.08 -12.19 2.63
C LYS A 71 9.76 -11.92 3.95
N ALA A 72 9.20 -12.45 5.04
CA ALA A 72 9.72 -12.23 6.38
C ALA A 72 11.22 -12.36 6.26
N ARG A 73 11.93 -11.23 6.39
CA ARG A 73 13.38 -11.25 6.43
C ARG A 73 13.62 -12.10 7.66
N GLU A 74 13.95 -13.37 7.45
CA GLU A 74 14.40 -14.23 8.53
C GLU A 74 15.42 -13.36 9.28
N PRO A 75 15.23 -13.10 10.58
CA PRO A 75 16.21 -12.33 11.32
C PRO A 75 17.52 -13.05 11.03
N ASP A 76 18.44 -12.38 10.35
CA ASP A 76 19.77 -12.89 10.04
C ASP A 76 20.37 -13.31 11.39
N PHE A 77 20.19 -14.58 11.75
CA PHE A 77 20.58 -15.15 13.04
C PHE A 77 22.10 -15.23 13.16
N PHE A 78 22.83 -14.79 12.13
CA PHE A 78 24.27 -14.57 12.10
C PHE A 78 24.77 -13.46 13.06
N ALA A 79 23.92 -12.91 13.93
CA ALA A 79 24.36 -12.29 15.18
C ALA A 79 24.74 -13.30 16.28
N SER A 80 24.81 -14.60 15.96
CA SER A 80 25.39 -15.64 16.82
C SER A 80 26.38 -16.52 16.05
N VAL A 81 27.58 -15.98 15.79
CA VAL A 81 28.88 -16.68 15.93
C VAL A 81 30.02 -15.69 15.70
#